data_AF-W4G0W8-F1
#
_entry.id   AF-W4G0W8-F1
#
_cell.length_a   1.000
_cell.length_b   1.000
_cell.length_c   1.000
_cell.angle_alpha   90.00
_cell.angle_beta   90.00
_cell.angle_gamma   90.00
#
_symmetry.space_group_name_H-M   'P 1'
#
loop_
_entity.id
_entity.type
_entity.pdbx_description
1 polymer ?
#
loop_
_entity_poly.entity_id
_entity_poly.type
_entity_poly.pdbx_seq_one_letter_code
_entity_poly.pdbx_strand_id
1 'polypeptide(L)'
;MSTTSEMSSVVLEAYLHRYSQHATADVLTVVAVKSVLDDMIGDIETWVHETEHDKLAAELAKAQAALSQYAIAERIHWDEKQNMLQKVHVLQMEGRRLARKLQLEADLVAQEVQDKERLEKELATSKEQIASWATLSRELARSQREVRELHRRLGIQSLLKPVLATTTTQGEAPQGPDVQRGLAALSDPILLHIFSNMDAMDVLSMSLTSKAMKARIHKLFGLKKEPTMPRSTVHKTLPSTTKSATIKPVPAFDKSQLARANDMIKSFNAKEMKLFHDLMLRMKSLEANLTAVHAEKEDLAARLHNAENVRDFLVQKLTDAEDALAYSIEEKTLADAQSNLDREVMAYLDAKSQDMDQVLQLYVTQNQEYKYELERLRHQHDAKSQVIEDMMRCLTAEKHDVEQQAKGQKKVLVKEIRTLRAENSRLHMETSGFRAQLKRLKESLADLDALDIDS
;
A
#
# COMPACT_ATOMS: atom_id res chain seq x y z
N MET A 1 71.35 -62.50 112.89
CA MET A 1 71.30 -61.31 112.01
C MET A 1 70.39 -61.51 110.78
N SER A 2 69.43 -62.45 110.80
CA SER A 2 68.56 -62.72 109.62
C SER A 2 67.18 -62.04 109.68
N THR A 3 66.67 -61.69 110.86
CA THR A 3 65.30 -61.18 111.04
C THR A 3 65.11 -59.71 110.64
N THR A 4 66.16 -58.91 110.63
CA THR A 4 66.12 -57.50 110.16
C THR A 4 66.16 -57.39 108.63
N SER A 5 66.79 -58.36 107.94
CA SER A 5 66.84 -58.41 106.48
C SER A 5 65.50 -58.84 105.87
N GLU A 6 64.80 -59.80 106.50
CA GLU A 6 63.49 -60.26 106.06
C GLU A 6 62.40 -59.18 106.23
N MET A 7 62.40 -58.47 107.37
CA MET A 7 61.48 -57.35 107.60
C MET A 7 61.70 -56.19 106.63
N SER A 8 62.96 -55.89 106.27
CA SER A 8 63.27 -54.89 105.25
C SER A 8 62.83 -55.32 103.85
N SER A 9 62.90 -56.61 103.52
CA SER A 9 62.45 -57.16 102.23
C SER A 9 60.94 -57.06 102.08
N VAL A 10 60.18 -57.43 103.11
CA VAL A 10 58.70 -57.38 103.09
C VAL A 10 58.18 -55.95 102.97
N VAL A 11 58.81 -54.98 103.64
CA VAL A 11 58.44 -53.57 103.53
C VAL A 11 58.76 -53.01 102.13
N LEU A 12 59.90 -53.41 101.55
CA LEU A 12 60.28 -53.00 100.20
C LEU A 12 59.34 -53.61 99.14
N GLU A 13 58.98 -54.88 99.27
CA GLU A 13 58.01 -55.56 98.40
C GLU A 13 56.61 -54.92 98.50
N ALA A 14 56.13 -54.62 99.72
CA ALA A 14 54.85 -53.92 99.91
C ALA A 14 54.86 -52.50 99.30
N TYR A 15 55.98 -51.78 99.44
CA TYR A 15 56.14 -50.46 98.82
C TYR A 15 56.18 -50.54 97.30
N LEU A 16 56.94 -51.48 96.73
CA LEU A 16 57.01 -51.69 95.28
C LEU A 16 55.68 -52.17 94.71
N HIS A 17 54.94 -53.02 95.42
CA HIS A 17 53.62 -53.48 95.01
C HIS A 17 52.59 -52.35 95.06
N ARG A 18 52.66 -51.47 96.07
CA ARG A 18 51.79 -50.30 96.14
C ARG A 18 52.13 -49.27 95.07
N TYR A 19 53.42 -49.06 94.80
CA TYR A 19 53.88 -48.18 93.73
C TYR A 19 53.48 -48.72 92.35
N SER A 20 53.62 -50.03 92.11
CA SER A 20 53.18 -50.66 90.86
C SER A 20 51.67 -50.59 90.69
N GLN A 21 50.89 -50.80 91.76
CA GLN A 21 49.43 -50.62 91.73
C GLN A 21 49.03 -49.18 91.38
N HIS A 22 49.64 -48.19 92.02
CA HIS A 22 49.39 -46.78 91.70
C HIS A 22 49.79 -46.45 90.25
N ALA A 23 50.96 -46.89 89.79
CA ALA A 23 51.39 -46.70 88.41
C ALA A 23 50.44 -47.39 87.40
N THR A 24 49.94 -48.59 87.71
CA THR A 24 48.94 -49.27 86.84
C THR A 24 47.59 -48.55 86.84
N ALA A 25 47.16 -48.00 87.98
CA ALA A 25 45.94 -47.21 88.07
C ALA A 25 46.07 -45.92 87.24
N ASP A 26 47.19 -45.22 87.35
CA ASP A 26 47.48 -44.02 86.56
C ASP A 26 47.49 -44.34 85.05
N VAL A 27 48.16 -45.43 84.64
CA VAL A 27 48.15 -45.87 83.23
C VAL A 27 46.74 -46.21 82.75
N LEU A 28 45.92 -46.89 83.56
CA LEU A 28 44.53 -47.17 83.21
C LEU A 28 43.69 -45.90 83.06
N THR A 29 43.89 -44.90 83.92
CA THR A 29 43.21 -43.61 83.77
C THR A 29 43.64 -42.89 82.50
N VAL A 30 44.93 -42.90 82.15
CA VAL A 30 45.44 -42.29 80.91
C VAL A 30 44.89 -43.01 79.67
N VAL A 31 44.79 -44.34 79.69
CA VAL A 31 44.19 -45.12 78.59
C VAL A 31 42.69 -44.82 78.46
N ALA A 32 41.96 -44.69 79.57
CA ALA A 32 40.55 -44.31 79.54
C ALA A 32 40.35 -42.88 78.99
N VAL A 33 41.16 -41.92 79.43
CA VAL A 33 41.15 -40.55 78.91
C VAL A 33 41.49 -40.53 77.42
N LYS A 34 42.48 -41.32 76.99
CA LYS A 34 42.83 -41.44 75.57
C LYS A 34 41.66 -42.00 74.76
N SER A 35 40.99 -43.05 75.22
CA SER A 35 39.82 -43.61 74.54
C SER A 35 38.73 -42.57 74.35
N VAL A 36 38.41 -41.79 75.39
CA VAL A 36 37.39 -40.73 75.29
C VAL A 36 37.82 -39.63 74.33
N LEU A 37 39.09 -39.25 74.33
CA LEU A 37 39.62 -38.26 73.38
C LEU A 37 39.59 -38.76 71.94
N ASP A 38 39.94 -40.03 71.71
CA ASP A 38 39.88 -40.67 70.40
C ASP A 38 38.42 -40.73 69.89
N ASP A 39 37.45 -41.07 70.76
CA ASP A 39 36.01 -41.04 70.45
C ASP A 39 35.52 -39.62 70.12
N MET A 40 35.90 -38.62 70.93
CA MET A 40 35.55 -37.21 70.69
C MET A 40 36.17 -36.68 69.38
N ILE A 41 37.38 -37.11 69.02
CA ILE A 41 37.99 -36.76 67.74
C ILE A 41 37.17 -37.37 66.60
N GLY A 42 36.76 -38.64 66.72
CA GLY A 42 35.88 -39.30 65.75
C GLY A 42 34.53 -38.60 65.58
N ASP A 43 33.90 -38.16 66.68
CA ASP A 43 32.64 -37.38 66.64
C ASP A 43 32.82 -36.01 65.95
N ILE A 44 33.95 -35.35 66.16
CA ILE A 44 34.24 -34.06 65.50
C ILE A 44 34.49 -34.28 64.00
N GLU A 45 35.27 -35.30 63.63
CA GLU A 45 35.57 -35.62 62.23
C GLU A 45 34.28 -36.00 61.47
N THR A 46 33.44 -36.84 62.05
CA THR A 46 32.14 -37.20 61.47
C THR A 46 31.23 -35.99 61.33
N TRP A 47 31.13 -35.13 62.35
CA TRP A 47 30.35 -33.90 62.28
C TRP A 47 30.85 -32.94 61.19
N VAL A 48 32.18 -32.78 61.04
CA VAL A 48 32.75 -31.97 59.95
C VAL A 48 32.38 -32.55 58.59
N HIS A 49 32.50 -33.86 58.41
CA HIS A 49 32.14 -34.51 57.15
C HIS A 49 30.64 -34.39 56.82
N GLU A 50 29.76 -34.57 57.81
CA GLU A 50 28.32 -34.42 57.62
C GLU A 50 27.95 -32.98 57.26
N THR A 51 28.53 -31.99 57.95
CA THR A 51 28.26 -30.58 57.63
C THR A 51 28.79 -30.15 56.27
N GLU A 52 29.94 -30.68 55.83
CA GLU A 52 30.45 -30.47 54.48
C GLU A 52 29.58 -31.16 53.42
N HIS A 53 29.16 -32.39 53.68
CA HIS A 53 28.27 -33.14 52.81
C HIS A 53 26.93 -32.40 52.61
N ASP A 54 26.32 -31.89 53.68
CA ASP A 54 25.08 -31.14 53.61
C ASP A 54 25.22 -29.82 52.83
N LYS A 55 26.35 -29.11 53.00
CA LYS A 55 26.66 -27.92 52.21
C LYS A 55 26.78 -28.25 50.72
N LEU A 56 27.54 -29.28 50.37
CA LEU A 56 27.72 -29.72 48.98
C LEU A 56 26.41 -30.23 48.36
N ALA A 57 25.60 -30.95 49.12
CA ALA A 57 24.28 -31.40 48.68
C ALA A 57 23.34 -30.21 48.40
N ALA A 58 23.37 -29.18 49.26
CA ALA A 58 22.60 -27.95 49.05
C ALA A 58 23.07 -27.15 47.82
N GLU A 59 24.39 -27.07 47.60
CA GLU A 59 24.96 -26.44 46.40
C GLU A 59 24.61 -27.21 45.12
N LEU A 60 24.67 -28.54 45.16
CA LEU A 60 24.29 -29.40 44.04
C LEU A 60 22.80 -29.27 43.72
N ALA A 61 21.93 -29.23 44.71
CA ALA A 61 20.50 -28.99 44.52
C ALA A 61 20.22 -27.61 43.89
N LYS A 62 20.92 -26.56 44.36
CA LYS A 62 20.82 -25.22 43.75
C LYS A 62 21.30 -25.20 42.30
N ALA A 63 22.41 -25.86 41.99
CA ALA A 63 22.94 -25.96 40.64
C ALA A 63 21.99 -26.72 39.71
N GLN A 64 21.40 -27.83 40.18
CA GLN A 64 20.39 -28.59 39.42
C GLN A 64 19.12 -27.77 39.17
N ALA A 65 18.65 -27.00 40.15
CA ALA A 65 17.52 -26.09 39.98
C ALA A 65 17.82 -24.98 38.97
N ALA A 66 19.03 -24.39 39.02
CA ALA A 66 19.43 -23.40 38.03
C ALA A 66 19.50 -24.01 36.62
N LEU A 67 20.05 -25.22 36.48
CA LEU A 67 20.17 -25.90 35.19
C LEU A 67 18.80 -26.24 34.59
N SER A 68 17.83 -26.67 35.41
CA SER A 68 16.46 -26.90 34.92
C SER A 68 15.77 -25.61 34.49
N GLN A 69 15.98 -24.50 35.20
CA GLN A 69 15.49 -23.18 34.78
C GLN A 69 16.10 -22.72 33.46
N TYR A 70 17.41 -22.90 33.27
CA TYR A 70 18.07 -22.59 32.00
C TYR A 70 17.55 -23.45 30.85
N ALA A 71 17.35 -24.75 31.08
CA ALA A 71 16.78 -25.64 30.06
C ALA A 71 15.36 -25.23 29.64
N ILE A 72 14.53 -24.77 30.58
CA ILE A 72 13.19 -24.24 30.29
C ILE A 72 13.29 -22.93 29.49
N ALA A 73 14.17 -22.01 29.90
CA ALA A 73 14.37 -20.73 29.21
C ALA A 73 14.87 -20.93 27.77
N GLU A 74 15.82 -21.84 27.56
CA GLU A 74 16.30 -22.21 26.21
C GLU A 74 15.17 -22.77 25.35
N ARG A 75 14.29 -23.60 25.92
CA ARG A 75 13.14 -24.15 25.21
C ARG A 75 12.17 -23.05 24.75
N ILE A 76 11.85 -22.11 25.65
CA ILE A 76 10.99 -20.96 25.34
C ILE A 76 11.60 -20.13 24.21
N HIS A 77 12.89 -19.79 24.29
CA HIS A 77 13.56 -19.04 23.24
C HIS A 77 13.60 -19.77 21.89
N TRP A 78 13.72 -21.10 21.90
CA TRP A 78 13.63 -21.91 20.68
C TRP A 78 12.24 -21.85 20.05
N ASP A 79 11.18 -21.94 20.87
CA ASP A 79 9.79 -21.87 20.41
C ASP A 79 9.46 -20.47 19.87
N GLU A 80 9.91 -19.41 20.54
CA GLU A 80 9.80 -18.02 20.06
C GLU A 80 10.48 -17.84 18.71
N LYS A 81 11.71 -18.34 18.56
CA LYS A 81 12.46 -18.28 17.31
C LYS A 81 11.75 -19.03 16.18
N GLN A 82 11.21 -20.21 16.45
CA GLN A 82 10.42 -20.97 15.48
C GLN A 82 9.16 -20.22 15.04
N ASN A 83 8.44 -19.63 15.99
CA ASN A 83 7.24 -18.83 15.70
C ASN A 83 7.58 -17.60 14.84
N MET A 84 8.68 -16.91 15.16
CA MET A 84 9.16 -15.79 14.35
C MET A 84 9.54 -16.21 12.93
N LEU A 85 10.22 -17.34 12.76
CA LEU A 85 10.55 -17.87 11.42
C LEU A 85 9.29 -18.20 10.61
N GLN A 86 8.28 -18.80 11.24
CA GLN A 86 7.00 -19.08 10.59
C GLN A 86 6.29 -17.78 10.15
N LYS A 87 6.22 -16.78 11.03
CA LYS A 87 5.66 -15.46 10.71
C LYS A 87 6.38 -14.79 9.54
N VAL A 88 7.71 -14.80 9.56
CA VAL A 88 8.53 -14.25 8.46
C VAL A 88 8.25 -14.99 7.14
N HIS A 89 8.12 -16.31 7.18
CA HIS A 89 7.79 -17.09 5.97
C HIS A 89 6.41 -16.73 5.41
N VAL A 90 5.40 -16.60 6.26
CA VAL A 90 4.04 -16.17 5.85
C VAL A 90 4.08 -14.78 5.21
N LEU A 91 4.75 -13.81 5.85
CA LEU A 91 4.90 -12.46 5.31
C LEU A 91 5.64 -12.44 3.96
N GLN A 92 6.68 -13.27 3.80
CA GLN A 92 7.37 -13.41 2.51
C GLN A 92 6.45 -13.97 1.42
N MET A 93 5.61 -14.96 1.75
CA MET A 93 4.66 -15.53 0.79
C MET A 93 3.57 -14.52 0.40
N GLU A 94 3.06 -13.76 1.36
CA GLU A 94 2.12 -12.67 1.12
C GLU A 94 2.75 -11.56 0.26
N GLY A 95 3.98 -11.16 0.55
CA GLY A 95 4.74 -10.19 -0.24
C GLY A 95 4.94 -10.66 -1.68
N ARG A 96 5.31 -11.93 -1.90
CA ARG A 96 5.41 -12.52 -3.24
C ARG A 96 4.07 -12.53 -3.97
N ARG A 97 2.98 -12.82 -3.27
CA ARG A 97 1.62 -12.81 -3.85
C ARG A 97 1.22 -11.40 -4.27
N LEU A 98 1.48 -10.40 -3.42
CA LEU A 98 1.17 -9.00 -3.70
C LEU A 98 1.99 -8.48 -4.88
N ALA A 99 3.29 -8.78 -4.92
CA ALA A 99 4.17 -8.42 -6.03
C ALA A 99 3.68 -8.99 -7.37
N ARG A 100 3.24 -10.27 -7.39
CA ARG A 100 2.65 -10.87 -8.61
C ARG A 100 1.37 -10.18 -9.05
N LYS A 101 0.50 -9.79 -8.11
CA LYS A 101 -0.73 -9.05 -8.44
C LYS A 101 -0.43 -7.69 -9.04
N LEU A 102 0.48 -6.94 -8.42
CA LEU A 102 0.93 -5.64 -8.93
C LEU A 102 1.57 -5.77 -10.32
N GLN A 103 2.34 -6.83 -10.56
CA GLN A 103 2.93 -7.08 -11.87
C GLN A 103 1.86 -7.36 -12.93
N LEU A 104 0.84 -8.17 -12.61
CA LEU A 104 -0.29 -8.40 -13.52
C LEU A 104 -1.07 -7.12 -13.82
N GLU A 105 -1.33 -6.29 -12.80
CA GLU A 105 -2.00 -5.00 -12.99
C GLU A 105 -1.15 -4.04 -13.83
N ALA A 106 0.17 -4.00 -13.62
CA ALA A 106 1.09 -3.22 -14.44
C ALA A 106 1.12 -3.68 -15.90
N ASP A 107 1.10 -5.00 -16.14
CA ASP A 107 1.05 -5.58 -17.48
C ASP A 107 -0.27 -5.24 -18.20
N LEU A 108 -1.41 -5.26 -17.47
CA LEU A 108 -2.71 -4.84 -18.00
C LEU A 108 -2.70 -3.35 -18.39
N VAL A 109 -2.22 -2.48 -17.52
CA VAL A 109 -2.10 -1.04 -17.82
C VAL A 109 -1.18 -0.80 -19.01
N ALA A 110 -0.08 -1.56 -19.13
CA ALA A 110 0.81 -1.47 -20.28
C ALA A 110 0.12 -1.86 -21.59
N GLN A 111 -0.76 -2.88 -21.57
CA GLN A 111 -1.58 -3.26 -22.72
C GLN A 111 -2.60 -2.16 -23.07
N GLU A 112 -3.31 -1.61 -22.08
CA GLU A 112 -4.27 -0.52 -22.30
C GLU A 112 -3.61 0.71 -22.92
N VAL A 113 -2.39 1.06 -22.48
CA VAL A 113 -1.61 2.16 -23.07
C VAL A 113 -1.25 1.86 -24.54
N GLN A 114 -0.81 0.64 -24.85
CA GLN A 114 -0.50 0.25 -26.23
C GLN A 114 -1.74 0.30 -27.14
N ASP A 115 -2.89 -0.16 -26.65
CA ASP A 115 -4.13 -0.13 -27.42
C ASP A 115 -4.63 1.29 -27.61
N LYS A 116 -4.48 2.16 -26.61
CA LYS A 116 -4.75 3.60 -26.76
C LYS A 116 -3.86 4.23 -27.83
N GLU A 117 -2.56 3.94 -27.85
CA GLU A 117 -1.65 4.44 -28.90
C GLU A 117 -2.04 3.95 -30.30
N ARG A 118 -2.55 2.72 -30.42
CA ARG A 118 -3.07 2.18 -31.70
C ARG A 118 -4.32 2.95 -32.15
N LEU A 119 -5.28 3.14 -31.26
CA LEU A 119 -6.51 3.89 -31.54
C LEU A 119 -6.21 5.35 -31.91
N GLU A 120 -5.22 5.98 -31.28
CA GLU A 120 -4.80 7.34 -31.63
C GLU A 120 -4.20 7.41 -33.05
N LYS A 121 -3.45 6.38 -33.48
CA LYS A 121 -2.95 6.28 -34.85
C LYS A 121 -4.09 6.09 -35.87
N GLU A 122 -5.06 5.24 -35.56
CA GLU A 122 -6.26 5.04 -36.41
C GLU A 122 -7.14 6.31 -36.48
N LEU A 123 -7.23 7.05 -35.38
CA LEU A 123 -7.90 8.35 -35.35
C LEU A 123 -7.17 9.37 -36.23
N ALA A 124 -5.83 9.36 -36.23
CA ALA A 124 -5.04 10.25 -37.08
C ALA A 124 -5.23 9.92 -38.58
N THR A 125 -5.20 8.63 -38.95
CA THR A 125 -5.40 8.21 -40.35
C THR A 125 -6.82 8.50 -40.83
N SER A 126 -7.85 8.27 -40.01
CA SER A 126 -9.23 8.62 -40.36
C SER A 126 -9.42 10.13 -40.52
N LYS A 127 -8.80 10.97 -39.69
CA LYS A 127 -8.78 12.43 -39.87
C LYS A 127 -8.14 12.84 -41.20
N GLU A 128 -7.02 12.21 -41.58
CA GLU A 128 -6.36 12.47 -42.86
C GLU A 128 -7.23 12.04 -44.05
N GLN A 129 -7.89 10.88 -43.94
CA GLN A 129 -8.85 10.43 -44.95
C GLN A 129 -10.00 11.43 -45.10
N ILE A 130 -10.62 11.89 -44.01
CA ILE A 130 -11.68 12.91 -44.04
C ILE A 130 -11.18 14.20 -44.72
N ALA A 131 -9.95 14.64 -44.42
CA ALA A 131 -9.35 15.80 -45.08
C ALA A 131 -9.18 15.58 -46.59
N SER A 132 -8.77 14.38 -47.02
CA SER A 132 -8.66 14.00 -48.43
C SER A 132 -10.01 13.96 -49.15
N TRP A 133 -11.06 13.45 -48.50
CA TRP A 133 -12.43 13.48 -49.01
C TRP A 133 -12.94 14.92 -49.16
N ALA A 134 -12.60 15.80 -48.21
CA ALA A 134 -12.93 17.21 -48.28
C ALA A 134 -12.20 17.94 -49.43
N THR A 135 -10.96 17.55 -49.77
CA THR A 135 -10.28 18.06 -50.98
C THR A 135 -10.93 17.56 -52.26
N LEU A 136 -11.23 16.26 -52.36
CA LEU A 136 -11.90 15.65 -53.50
C LEU A 136 -13.28 16.26 -53.76
N SER A 137 -14.05 16.51 -52.69
CA SER A 137 -15.35 17.19 -52.78
C SER A 137 -15.21 18.63 -53.31
N ARG A 138 -14.16 19.36 -52.89
CA ARG A 138 -13.86 20.70 -53.44
C ARG A 138 -13.48 20.64 -54.92
N GLU A 139 -12.69 19.65 -55.34
CA GLU A 139 -12.33 19.46 -56.75
C GLU A 139 -13.53 19.07 -57.61
N LEU A 140 -14.39 18.17 -57.12
CA LEU A 140 -15.64 17.81 -57.79
C LEU A 140 -16.56 19.03 -57.93
N ALA A 141 -16.65 19.88 -56.91
CA ALA A 141 -17.41 21.12 -56.99
C ALA A 141 -16.81 22.10 -58.02
N ARG A 142 -15.47 22.15 -58.16
CA ARG A 142 -14.79 22.95 -59.20
C ARG A 142 -15.07 22.39 -60.59
N SER A 143 -14.90 21.08 -60.81
CA SER A 143 -15.16 20.45 -62.11
C SER A 143 -16.62 20.59 -62.53
N GLN A 144 -17.57 20.45 -61.58
CA GLN A 144 -18.98 20.72 -61.85
C GLN A 144 -19.25 22.16 -62.26
N ARG A 145 -18.55 23.15 -61.66
CA ARG A 145 -18.66 24.56 -62.10
C ARG A 145 -18.09 24.74 -63.50
N GLU A 146 -16.94 24.15 -63.80
CA GLU A 146 -16.34 24.19 -65.14
C GLU A 146 -17.25 23.56 -66.19
N VAL A 147 -17.87 22.40 -65.89
CA VAL A 147 -18.85 21.76 -66.77
C VAL A 147 -20.05 22.67 -67.01
N ARG A 148 -20.59 23.32 -65.97
CA ARG A 148 -21.70 24.29 -66.14
C ARG A 148 -21.28 25.49 -66.97
N GLU A 149 -20.08 26.01 -66.76
CA GLU A 149 -19.53 27.14 -67.51
C GLU A 149 -19.30 26.77 -68.99
N LEU A 150 -18.78 25.57 -69.26
CA LEU A 150 -18.65 25.03 -70.61
C LEU A 150 -20.02 24.86 -71.28
N HIS A 151 -21.03 24.33 -70.58
CA HIS A 151 -22.41 24.26 -71.10
C HIS A 151 -22.96 25.66 -71.40
N ARG A 152 -22.66 26.65 -70.56
CA ARG A 152 -23.03 28.06 -70.78
C ARG A 152 -22.38 28.61 -72.04
N ARG A 153 -21.07 28.40 -72.21
CA ARG A 153 -20.31 28.81 -73.40
C ARG A 153 -20.79 28.11 -74.67
N LEU A 154 -21.10 26.80 -74.60
CA LEU A 154 -21.64 26.03 -75.73
C LEU A 154 -23.06 26.50 -76.09
N GLY A 155 -23.90 26.79 -75.10
CA GLY A 155 -25.23 27.38 -75.28
C GLY A 155 -25.19 28.78 -75.90
N ILE A 156 -24.19 29.59 -75.55
CA ILE A 156 -23.95 30.89 -76.18
C ILE A 156 -23.45 30.69 -77.63
N GLN A 157 -22.61 29.69 -77.89
CA GLN A 157 -22.17 29.34 -79.25
C GLN A 157 -23.32 28.83 -80.13
N SER A 158 -24.27 28.06 -79.60
CA SER A 158 -25.44 27.59 -80.35
C SER A 158 -26.46 28.70 -80.61
N LEU A 159 -26.49 29.75 -79.78
CA LEU A 159 -27.27 30.96 -80.02
C LEU A 159 -26.62 31.90 -81.06
N LEU A 160 -25.29 31.83 -81.24
CA LEU A 160 -24.54 32.66 -82.19
C LEU A 160 -24.37 32.04 -83.59
N LYS A 161 -24.86 30.81 -83.83
CA LYS A 161 -24.90 30.20 -85.17
C LYS A 161 -26.35 29.94 -85.61
N PRO A 162 -26.86 30.63 -86.65
CA PRO A 162 -28.11 30.24 -87.27
C PRO A 162 -27.92 28.94 -88.06
N VAL A 163 -28.93 28.10 -87.96
CA VAL A 163 -29.06 26.76 -88.54
C VAL A 163 -28.84 26.77 -90.06
N LEU A 164 -27.93 25.92 -90.55
CA LEU A 164 -28.07 25.29 -91.86
C LEU A 164 -28.33 23.80 -91.62
N ALA A 165 -29.55 23.39 -91.92
CA ALA A 165 -29.93 22.00 -92.05
C ALA A 165 -29.51 21.51 -93.45
N THR A 166 -28.69 20.47 -93.49
CA THR A 166 -28.62 19.56 -94.65
C THR A 166 -28.41 18.13 -94.17
N THR A 167 -29.19 17.27 -94.78
CA THR A 167 -29.39 15.84 -94.57
C THR A 167 -28.26 14.98 -95.15
N THR A 168 -28.25 13.71 -94.69
CA THR A 168 -27.79 12.50 -95.40
C THR A 168 -26.29 12.19 -95.46
N THR A 169 -25.80 11.18 -94.72
CA THR A 169 -25.58 9.78 -95.15
C THR A 169 -24.73 9.00 -94.13
N GLN A 170 -24.89 7.67 -94.17
CA GLN A 170 -24.34 6.63 -93.31
C GLN A 170 -22.81 6.59 -93.25
N GLY A 171 -22.26 6.12 -92.13
CA GLY A 171 -20.86 5.72 -91.97
C GLY A 171 -20.64 5.09 -90.59
N GLU A 172 -20.05 3.91 -90.58
CA GLU A 172 -19.99 2.94 -89.49
C GLU A 172 -19.21 3.37 -88.24
N ALA A 173 -19.53 2.67 -87.14
CA ALA A 173 -18.91 2.78 -85.82
C ALA A 173 -17.39 2.54 -85.82
N PRO A 174 -16.72 3.07 -84.79
CA PRO A 174 -15.98 2.22 -83.87
C PRO A 174 -16.72 2.20 -82.54
N GLN A 175 -17.21 1.02 -82.17
CA GLN A 175 -17.75 0.75 -80.85
C GLN A 175 -16.66 1.01 -79.80
N GLY A 176 -16.77 2.14 -79.08
CA GLY A 176 -16.25 2.21 -77.72
C GLY A 176 -17.05 1.24 -76.85
N PRO A 177 -16.45 0.60 -75.84
CA PRO A 177 -17.13 -0.42 -75.08
C PRO A 177 -18.36 0.18 -74.40
N ASP A 178 -19.47 -0.51 -74.59
CA ASP A 178 -20.81 -0.19 -74.11
C ASP A 178 -20.87 -0.38 -72.59
N VAL A 179 -20.27 0.54 -71.81
CA VAL A 179 -20.23 0.47 -70.33
C VAL A 179 -21.64 0.70 -69.72
N GLN A 180 -22.63 1.10 -70.52
CA GLN A 180 -24.01 1.24 -70.04
C GLN A 180 -24.77 -0.09 -69.93
N ARG A 181 -24.11 -1.23 -70.19
CA ARG A 181 -24.63 -2.59 -69.88
C ARG A 181 -24.04 -3.23 -68.62
N GLY A 182 -23.31 -2.48 -67.80
CA GLY A 182 -22.31 -3.05 -66.85
C GLY A 182 -22.80 -3.72 -65.56
N LEU A 183 -24.04 -3.56 -65.13
CA LEU A 183 -24.51 -4.15 -63.85
C LEU A 183 -25.91 -4.78 -63.96
N ALA A 184 -26.80 -4.15 -64.74
CA ALA A 184 -28.15 -4.66 -64.94
C ALA A 184 -28.21 -5.95 -65.80
N ALA A 185 -27.12 -6.33 -66.48
CA ALA A 185 -27.02 -7.54 -67.31
C ALA A 185 -26.31 -8.72 -66.62
N LEU A 186 -25.72 -8.53 -65.43
CA LEU A 186 -25.07 -9.60 -64.66
C LEU A 186 -26.11 -10.62 -64.19
N SER A 187 -25.71 -11.87 -63.93
CA SER A 187 -26.63 -12.90 -63.41
C SER A 187 -26.96 -12.66 -61.92
N ASP A 188 -28.14 -13.09 -61.48
CA ASP A 188 -28.62 -12.91 -60.10
C ASP A 188 -27.64 -13.41 -59.01
N PRO A 189 -26.95 -14.56 -59.16
CA PRO A 189 -25.98 -15.03 -58.15
C PRO A 189 -24.75 -14.12 -58.04
N ILE A 190 -24.26 -13.59 -59.17
CA ILE A 190 -23.10 -12.69 -59.20
C ILE A 190 -23.47 -11.36 -58.55
N LEU A 191 -24.69 -10.87 -58.78
CA LEU A 191 -25.20 -9.64 -58.18
C LEU A 191 -25.33 -9.74 -56.64
N LEU A 192 -25.82 -10.89 -56.14
CA LEU A 192 -25.91 -11.17 -54.71
C LEU A 192 -24.54 -11.25 -54.04
N HIS A 193 -23.54 -11.81 -54.71
CA HIS A 193 -22.17 -11.85 -54.18
C HIS A 193 -21.50 -10.48 -54.15
N ILE A 194 -21.86 -9.59 -55.08
CA ILE A 194 -21.42 -8.19 -55.02
C ILE A 194 -22.11 -7.48 -53.85
N PHE A 195 -23.41 -7.69 -53.64
CA PHE A 195 -24.15 -7.09 -52.53
C PHE A 195 -23.73 -7.61 -51.15
N SER A 196 -23.21 -8.84 -51.04
CA SER A 196 -22.69 -9.34 -49.75
C SER A 196 -21.45 -8.57 -49.27
N ASN A 197 -20.77 -7.87 -50.17
CA ASN A 197 -19.57 -7.10 -49.87
C ASN A 197 -19.85 -5.58 -49.84
N MET A 198 -21.13 -5.17 -49.83
CA MET A 198 -21.54 -3.76 -49.85
C MET A 198 -22.50 -3.45 -48.70
N ASP A 199 -22.44 -2.23 -48.19
CA ASP A 199 -23.35 -1.77 -47.14
C ASP A 199 -24.76 -1.50 -47.68
N ALA A 200 -25.77 -1.60 -46.80
CA ALA A 200 -27.18 -1.48 -47.16
C ALA A 200 -27.51 -0.15 -47.89
N MET A 201 -26.81 0.93 -47.54
CA MET A 201 -26.97 2.24 -48.16
C MET A 201 -26.42 2.28 -49.59
N ASP A 202 -25.34 1.55 -49.85
CA ASP A 202 -24.74 1.48 -51.19
C ASP A 202 -25.61 0.65 -52.13
N VAL A 203 -26.16 -0.47 -51.65
CA VAL A 203 -27.14 -1.29 -52.40
C VAL A 203 -28.40 -0.48 -52.72
N LEU A 204 -28.86 0.36 -51.78
CA LEU A 204 -30.00 1.25 -51.99
C LEU A 204 -29.66 2.33 -53.03
N SER A 205 -28.48 2.93 -52.96
CA SER A 205 -28.03 3.94 -53.93
C SER A 205 -27.93 3.38 -55.35
N MET A 206 -27.45 2.13 -55.49
CA MET A 206 -27.43 1.39 -56.75
C MET A 206 -28.83 1.13 -57.29
N SER A 207 -29.81 0.88 -56.42
CA SER A 207 -31.21 0.73 -56.83
C SER A 207 -31.79 2.01 -57.47
N LEU A 208 -31.27 3.19 -57.12
CA LEU A 208 -31.75 4.47 -57.64
C LEU A 208 -31.18 4.81 -59.03
N THR A 209 -30.12 4.11 -59.46
CA THR A 209 -29.45 4.35 -60.75
C THR A 209 -30.29 3.92 -61.96
N SER A 210 -31.15 2.90 -61.81
CA SER A 210 -32.01 2.42 -62.89
C SER A 210 -33.27 1.74 -62.36
N LYS A 211 -34.42 2.02 -63.00
CA LYS A 211 -35.69 1.36 -62.67
C LYS A 211 -35.64 -0.16 -62.82
N ALA A 212 -34.83 -0.67 -63.77
CA ALA A 212 -34.63 -2.11 -63.97
C ALA A 212 -33.81 -2.72 -62.83
N MET A 213 -32.74 -2.04 -62.39
CA MET A 213 -31.92 -2.45 -61.24
C MET A 213 -32.74 -2.42 -59.95
N LYS A 214 -33.53 -1.36 -59.73
CA LYS A 214 -34.46 -1.26 -58.60
C LYS A 214 -35.42 -2.44 -58.54
N ALA A 215 -36.07 -2.76 -59.65
CA ALA A 215 -37.03 -3.87 -59.71
C ALA A 215 -36.37 -5.23 -59.43
N ARG A 216 -35.12 -5.40 -59.86
CA ARG A 216 -34.35 -6.63 -59.70
C ARG A 216 -33.81 -6.80 -58.28
N ILE A 217 -33.25 -5.76 -57.68
CA ILE A 217 -32.89 -5.71 -56.24
C ILE A 217 -34.13 -5.98 -55.38
N HIS A 218 -35.27 -5.36 -55.71
CA HIS A 218 -36.52 -5.63 -55.00
C HIS A 218 -37.00 -7.09 -55.16
N LYS A 219 -36.65 -7.79 -56.25
CA LYS A 219 -36.95 -9.22 -56.44
C LYS A 219 -35.99 -10.12 -55.66
N LEU A 220 -34.69 -9.78 -55.65
CA LEU A 220 -33.63 -10.54 -54.96
C LEU A 220 -33.75 -10.46 -53.43
N PHE A 221 -34.18 -9.31 -52.89
CA PHE A 221 -34.38 -9.10 -51.46
C PHE A 221 -35.86 -9.26 -51.02
N GLY A 222 -36.73 -9.80 -51.88
CA GLY A 222 -38.12 -10.12 -51.53
C GLY A 222 -39.04 -8.91 -51.26
N LEU A 223 -38.61 -7.70 -51.63
CA LEU A 223 -39.35 -6.44 -51.43
C LEU A 223 -40.51 -6.24 -52.43
N LYS A 224 -40.61 -7.09 -53.47
CA LYS A 224 -41.80 -7.20 -54.34
C LYS A 224 -42.38 -8.61 -54.27
N LYS A 225 -43.61 -8.71 -53.73
CA LYS A 225 -44.48 -9.89 -53.89
C LYS A 225 -44.90 -10.02 -55.36
N GLU A 226 -44.73 -11.21 -55.94
CA GLU A 226 -45.38 -11.57 -57.21
C GLU A 226 -46.92 -11.64 -57.06
N PRO A 227 -47.66 -11.47 -58.16
CA PRO A 227 -49.09 -11.19 -58.13
C PRO A 227 -49.93 -12.47 -58.06
N THR A 228 -50.68 -12.63 -56.97
CA THR A 228 -51.87 -13.47 -56.94
C THR A 228 -53.10 -12.55 -56.82
N MET A 229 -53.96 -12.59 -57.85
CA MET A 229 -55.29 -11.98 -57.89
C MET A 229 -56.26 -12.65 -56.88
N PRO A 230 -57.50 -12.17 -56.68
CA PRO A 230 -57.92 -10.82 -56.31
C PRO A 230 -58.95 -10.84 -55.14
N ARG A 231 -59.04 -9.79 -54.31
CA ARG A 231 -60.36 -9.34 -53.78
C ARG A 231 -60.29 -7.98 -53.09
N SER A 232 -61.06 -7.07 -53.68
CA SER A 232 -62.07 -6.20 -53.05
C SER A 232 -61.64 -5.24 -51.93
N THR A 233 -61.76 -3.94 -52.27
CA THR A 233 -62.36 -2.83 -51.48
C THR A 233 -61.75 -2.56 -50.09
N VAL A 234 -61.33 -1.35 -49.75
CA VAL A 234 -62.16 -0.15 -49.56
C VAL A 234 -61.30 1.11 -49.55
N HIS A 235 -61.90 2.20 -50.04
CA HIS A 235 -61.48 3.60 -50.08
C HIS A 235 -60.93 4.22 -48.78
N LYS A 236 -59.95 5.13 -48.94
CA LYS A 236 -59.98 6.56 -48.53
C LYS A 236 -58.67 7.22 -49.04
N THR A 237 -58.63 8.04 -50.09
CA THR A 237 -58.95 9.50 -50.17
C THR A 237 -58.38 10.28 -48.97
N LEU A 238 -57.50 11.29 -49.09
CA LEU A 238 -57.47 12.49 -49.96
C LEU A 238 -56.00 13.08 -49.96
N PRO A 239 -55.68 14.23 -50.61
CA PRO A 239 -54.53 14.36 -51.50
C PRO A 239 -53.57 15.52 -51.09
N SER A 240 -52.40 15.63 -51.72
CA SER A 240 -51.77 16.94 -51.88
C SER A 240 -51.42 17.16 -53.35
N THR A 241 -52.11 18.15 -53.89
CA THR A 241 -51.87 18.85 -55.13
C THR A 241 -50.51 19.56 -55.01
N THR A 242 -49.66 19.66 -56.03
CA THR A 242 -49.85 20.58 -57.14
C THR A 242 -48.74 20.30 -58.16
N LYS A 243 -49.12 19.83 -59.36
CA LYS A 243 -48.25 19.90 -60.54
C LYS A 243 -48.60 21.20 -61.26
N SER A 244 -47.66 22.14 -61.26
CA SER A 244 -47.65 23.31 -62.13
C SER A 244 -47.56 22.82 -63.58
N ALA A 245 -48.69 22.87 -64.28
CA ALA A 245 -48.73 22.71 -65.72
C ALA A 245 -48.40 24.05 -66.39
N THR A 246 -47.28 24.07 -67.10
CA THR A 246 -46.88 25.14 -68.02
C THR A 246 -47.97 25.34 -69.08
N ILE A 247 -48.72 26.44 -68.95
CA ILE A 247 -49.71 26.88 -69.94
C ILE A 247 -48.94 27.50 -71.12
N LYS A 248 -49.18 26.96 -72.31
CA LYS A 248 -48.75 27.55 -73.60
C LYS A 248 -49.46 28.90 -73.80
N PRO A 249 -48.81 29.92 -74.41
CA PRO A 249 -49.45 31.21 -74.65
C PRO A 249 -50.50 31.06 -75.76
N VAL A 250 -51.76 31.37 -75.44
CA VAL A 250 -52.87 31.46 -76.40
C VAL A 250 -53.01 32.93 -76.82
N PRO A 251 -53.29 33.21 -78.11
CA PRO A 251 -53.08 34.50 -78.75
C PRO A 251 -54.20 35.49 -78.47
N ALA A 252 -53.95 36.74 -78.88
CA ALA A 252 -54.80 37.93 -78.83
C ALA A 252 -56.32 37.69 -78.74
N PHE A 253 -56.93 38.36 -77.77
CA PHE A 253 -58.36 38.45 -77.50
C PHE A 253 -59.12 38.95 -78.75
N ASP A 254 -59.86 38.05 -79.38
CA ASP A 254 -60.51 38.29 -80.66
C ASP A 254 -61.85 39.02 -80.44
N LYS A 255 -61.99 40.24 -80.98
CA LYS A 255 -63.23 41.07 -80.91
C LYS A 255 -64.49 40.32 -81.40
N SER A 256 -64.32 39.23 -82.13
CA SER A 256 -65.38 38.34 -82.64
C SER A 256 -66.03 37.45 -81.57
N GLN A 257 -65.35 37.15 -80.46
CA GLN A 257 -65.91 36.37 -79.33
C GLN A 257 -66.74 37.26 -78.40
N LEU A 258 -66.35 38.53 -78.24
CA LEU A 258 -67.13 39.53 -77.49
C LEU A 258 -68.45 39.86 -78.18
N ALA A 259 -68.47 39.87 -79.52
CA ALA A 259 -69.68 40.08 -80.31
C ALA A 259 -70.65 38.89 -80.22
N ARG A 260 -70.15 37.64 -80.31
CA ARG A 260 -70.97 36.43 -80.11
C ARG A 260 -71.51 36.29 -78.69
N ALA A 261 -70.75 36.70 -77.68
CA ALA A 261 -71.23 36.80 -76.31
C ALA A 261 -72.37 37.86 -76.20
N ASN A 262 -72.24 38.99 -76.89
CA ASN A 262 -73.26 40.05 -76.91
C ASN A 262 -74.58 39.62 -77.59
N ASP A 263 -74.52 38.80 -78.64
CA ASP A 263 -75.72 38.28 -79.29
C ASP A 263 -76.40 37.17 -78.48
N MET A 264 -75.64 36.35 -77.75
CA MET A 264 -76.21 35.41 -76.77
C MET A 264 -76.88 36.16 -75.61
N ILE A 265 -76.28 37.25 -75.12
CA ILE A 265 -76.86 38.14 -74.08
C ILE A 265 -78.22 38.70 -74.54
N LYS A 266 -78.41 39.01 -75.82
CA LYS A 266 -79.71 39.48 -76.35
C LYS A 266 -80.77 38.38 -76.51
N SER A 267 -80.37 37.10 -76.48
CA SER A 267 -81.29 35.95 -76.67
C SER A 267 -81.90 35.39 -75.38
N PHE A 268 -81.50 35.91 -74.22
CA PHE A 268 -81.99 35.43 -72.92
C PHE A 268 -83.31 36.10 -72.52
N ASN A 269 -84.23 35.29 -72.00
CA ASN A 269 -85.47 35.78 -71.40
C ASN A 269 -85.16 36.51 -70.08
N ALA A 270 -85.96 37.50 -69.68
CA ALA A 270 -85.73 38.32 -68.48
C ALA A 270 -85.54 37.51 -67.19
N LYS A 271 -86.12 36.29 -67.12
CA LYS A 271 -85.92 35.33 -66.02
C LYS A 271 -84.52 34.70 -66.01
N GLU A 272 -83.97 34.39 -67.19
CA GLU A 272 -82.63 33.79 -67.34
C GLU A 272 -81.53 34.82 -67.07
N MET A 273 -81.74 36.07 -67.47
CA MET A 273 -80.88 37.21 -67.11
C MET A 273 -80.80 37.43 -65.60
N LYS A 274 -81.93 37.35 -64.88
CA LYS A 274 -81.95 37.41 -63.41
C LYS A 274 -81.19 36.23 -62.80
N LEU A 275 -81.39 35.01 -63.31
CA LEU A 275 -80.67 33.82 -62.85
C LEU A 275 -79.15 33.96 -63.02
N PHE A 276 -78.69 34.47 -64.17
CA PHE A 276 -77.26 34.74 -64.41
C PHE A 276 -76.72 35.83 -63.48
N HIS A 277 -77.50 36.89 -63.22
CA HIS A 277 -77.11 37.92 -62.27
C HIS A 277 -77.01 37.37 -60.84
N ASP A 278 -77.98 36.56 -60.40
CA ASP A 278 -77.97 35.90 -59.09
C ASP A 278 -76.82 34.89 -58.97
N LEU A 279 -76.54 34.13 -60.04
CA LEU A 279 -75.39 33.23 -60.10
C LEU A 279 -74.07 34.01 -60.02
N MET A 280 -73.98 35.16 -60.70
CA MET A 280 -72.81 36.03 -60.68
C MET A 280 -72.59 36.67 -59.29
N LEU A 281 -73.65 37.12 -58.63
CA LEU A 281 -73.59 37.62 -57.25
C LEU A 281 -73.17 36.51 -56.29
N ARG A 282 -73.70 35.30 -56.46
CA ARG A 282 -73.31 34.13 -55.68
C ARG A 282 -71.86 33.71 -55.94
N MET A 283 -71.39 33.78 -57.19
CA MET A 283 -70.00 33.52 -57.56
C MET A 283 -69.07 34.54 -56.91
N LYS A 284 -69.39 35.83 -56.98
CA LYS A 284 -68.62 36.90 -56.29
C LYS A 284 -68.61 36.71 -54.78
N SER A 285 -69.74 36.34 -54.18
CA SER A 285 -69.81 36.04 -52.74
C SER A 285 -68.98 34.81 -52.37
N LEU A 286 -69.00 33.76 -53.19
CA LEU A 286 -68.17 32.57 -53.00
C LEU A 286 -66.67 32.88 -53.18
N GLU A 287 -66.31 33.71 -54.15
CA GLU A 287 -64.93 34.19 -54.34
C GLU A 287 -64.45 35.00 -53.13
N ALA A 288 -65.28 35.92 -52.63
CA ALA A 288 -64.98 36.68 -51.41
C ALA A 288 -64.80 35.76 -50.19
N ASN A 289 -65.70 34.79 -50.00
CA ASN A 289 -65.59 33.80 -48.93
C ASN A 289 -64.36 32.92 -49.09
N LEU A 290 -63.98 32.53 -50.31
CA LEU A 290 -62.79 31.75 -50.57
C LEU A 290 -61.53 32.55 -50.22
N THR A 291 -61.47 33.83 -50.58
CA THR A 291 -60.35 34.70 -50.18
C THR A 291 -60.27 34.90 -48.67
N ALA A 292 -61.40 35.04 -47.98
CA ALA A 292 -61.46 35.17 -46.53
C ALA A 292 -60.97 33.88 -45.83
N VAL A 293 -61.47 32.72 -46.26
CA VAL A 293 -61.03 31.41 -45.75
C VAL A 293 -59.55 31.16 -46.06
N HIS A 294 -59.05 31.65 -47.20
CA HIS A 294 -57.64 31.55 -47.53
C HIS A 294 -56.77 32.38 -46.59
N ALA A 295 -57.19 33.62 -46.29
CA ALA A 295 -56.51 34.48 -45.31
C ALA A 295 -56.55 33.88 -43.90
N GLU A 296 -57.70 33.36 -43.46
CA GLU A 296 -57.82 32.68 -42.15
C GLU A 296 -56.90 31.45 -42.07
N LYS A 297 -56.79 30.69 -43.15
CA LYS A 297 -55.86 29.54 -43.22
C LYS A 297 -54.41 29.99 -43.09
N GLU A 298 -54.02 31.08 -43.75
CA GLU A 298 -52.66 31.62 -43.65
C GLU A 298 -52.36 32.14 -42.24
N ASP A 299 -53.31 32.84 -41.61
CA ASP A 299 -53.20 33.30 -40.23
C ASP A 299 -53.08 32.13 -39.24
N LEU A 300 -53.88 31.08 -39.41
CA LEU A 300 -53.79 29.87 -38.58
C LEU A 300 -52.46 29.13 -38.79
N ALA A 301 -51.97 29.07 -40.03
CA ALA A 301 -50.66 28.49 -40.32
C ALA A 301 -49.53 29.28 -39.65
N ALA A 302 -49.59 30.61 -39.67
CA ALA A 302 -48.61 31.46 -38.99
C ALA A 302 -48.65 31.29 -37.46
N ARG A 303 -49.86 31.21 -36.87
CA ARG A 303 -50.03 30.95 -35.43
C ARG A 303 -49.51 29.57 -35.02
N LEU A 304 -49.80 28.54 -35.82
CA LEU A 304 -49.31 27.19 -35.59
C LEU A 304 -47.77 27.18 -35.63
N HIS A 305 -47.17 27.78 -36.66
CA HIS A 305 -45.72 27.84 -36.80
C HIS A 305 -45.06 28.58 -35.63
N ASN A 306 -45.63 29.70 -35.18
CA ASN A 306 -45.13 30.41 -34.01
C ASN A 306 -45.27 29.57 -32.72
N ALA A 307 -46.36 28.83 -32.56
CA ALA A 307 -46.54 27.93 -31.43
C ALA A 307 -45.55 26.75 -31.45
N GLU A 308 -45.25 26.20 -32.63
CA GLU A 308 -44.20 25.18 -32.81
C GLU A 308 -42.82 25.74 -32.42
N ASN A 309 -42.47 26.96 -32.85
CA ASN A 309 -41.21 27.59 -32.48
C ASN A 309 -41.08 27.82 -30.97
N VAL A 310 -42.16 28.24 -30.29
CA VAL A 310 -42.16 28.40 -28.82
C VAL A 310 -42.04 27.04 -28.12
N ARG A 311 -42.74 26.01 -28.61
CA ARG A 311 -42.61 24.65 -28.09
C ARG A 311 -41.16 24.16 -28.20
N ASP A 312 -40.55 24.31 -29.37
CA ASP A 312 -39.18 23.84 -29.60
C ASP A 312 -38.17 24.59 -28.72
N PHE A 313 -38.38 25.90 -28.51
CA PHE A 313 -37.60 26.68 -27.57
C PHE A 313 -37.76 26.20 -26.11
N LEU A 314 -38.98 25.91 -25.67
CA LEU A 314 -39.24 25.40 -24.32
C LEU A 314 -38.66 23.99 -24.12
N VAL A 315 -38.76 23.13 -25.13
CA VAL A 315 -38.14 21.80 -25.10
C VAL A 315 -36.63 21.95 -24.97
N GLN A 316 -36.00 22.82 -25.77
CA GLN A 316 -34.55 23.07 -25.66
C GLN A 316 -34.17 23.60 -24.27
N LYS A 317 -34.96 24.52 -23.69
CA LYS A 317 -34.69 25.03 -22.34
C LYS A 317 -34.86 23.98 -21.26
N LEU A 318 -35.82 23.08 -21.44
CA LEU A 318 -36.05 21.97 -20.53
C LEU A 318 -34.88 20.97 -20.61
N THR A 319 -34.41 20.63 -21.81
CA THR A 319 -33.21 19.78 -21.97
C THR A 319 -31.96 20.45 -21.40
N ASP A 320 -31.74 21.75 -21.64
CA ASP A 320 -30.61 22.49 -21.05
C ASP A 320 -30.65 22.43 -19.51
N ALA A 321 -31.84 22.51 -18.91
CA ALA A 321 -32.03 22.45 -17.46
C ALA A 321 -31.87 21.05 -16.88
N GLU A 322 -32.34 20.01 -17.61
CA GLU A 322 -32.12 18.61 -17.25
C GLU A 322 -30.64 18.25 -17.28
N ASP A 323 -29.91 18.68 -18.33
CA ASP A 323 -28.47 18.48 -18.45
C ASP A 323 -27.73 19.18 -17.30
N ALA A 324 -28.07 20.44 -17.00
CA ALA A 324 -27.49 21.17 -15.88
C ALA A 324 -27.76 20.50 -14.52
N LEU A 325 -28.97 19.95 -14.33
CA LEU A 325 -29.32 19.20 -13.13
C LEU A 325 -28.52 17.89 -13.03
N ALA A 326 -28.37 17.17 -14.14
CA ALA A 326 -27.58 15.94 -14.20
C ALA A 326 -26.13 16.21 -13.81
N TYR A 327 -25.51 17.26 -14.38
CA TYR A 327 -24.17 17.69 -14.00
C TYR A 327 -24.06 18.07 -12.53
N SER A 328 -25.04 18.80 -11.99
CA SER A 328 -25.02 19.17 -10.57
C SER A 328 -25.16 17.97 -9.63
N ILE A 329 -25.92 16.94 -10.03
CA ILE A 329 -26.03 15.69 -9.28
C ILE A 329 -24.70 14.94 -9.31
N GLU A 330 -24.07 14.79 -10.47
CA GLU A 330 -22.76 14.14 -10.60
C GLU A 330 -21.66 14.87 -9.80
N GLU A 331 -21.64 16.19 -9.83
CA GLU A 331 -20.68 16.98 -9.05
C GLU A 331 -20.87 16.76 -7.53
N LYS A 332 -22.13 16.70 -7.07
CA LYS A 332 -22.44 16.39 -5.66
C LYS A 332 -22.05 14.98 -5.27
N THR A 333 -22.31 13.97 -6.11
CA THR A 333 -21.94 12.59 -5.78
C THR A 333 -20.42 12.42 -5.72
N LEU A 334 -19.67 13.10 -6.59
CA LEU A 334 -18.21 13.14 -6.52
C LEU A 334 -17.72 13.86 -5.25
N ALA A 335 -18.31 15.01 -4.90
CA ALA A 335 -17.96 15.74 -3.68
C ALA A 335 -18.27 14.92 -2.41
N ASP A 336 -19.39 14.20 -2.38
CA ASP A 336 -19.76 13.31 -1.26
C ASP A 336 -18.80 12.12 -1.16
N ALA A 337 -18.43 11.51 -2.30
CA ALA A 337 -17.44 10.43 -2.34
C ALA A 337 -16.07 10.91 -1.82
N GLN A 338 -15.63 12.10 -2.24
CA GLN A 338 -14.41 12.71 -1.74
C GLN A 338 -14.51 13.02 -0.24
N SER A 339 -15.62 13.58 0.24
CA SER A 339 -15.84 13.85 1.67
C SER A 339 -15.77 12.58 2.52
N ASN A 340 -16.29 11.46 2.00
CA ASN A 340 -16.20 10.16 2.66
C ASN A 340 -14.75 9.66 2.73
N LEU A 341 -14.02 9.75 1.62
CA LEU A 341 -12.60 9.39 1.59
C LEU A 341 -11.78 10.25 2.57
N ASP A 342 -12.03 11.56 2.61
CA ASP A 342 -11.34 12.46 3.54
C ASP A 342 -11.63 12.10 5.00
N ARG A 343 -12.86 11.68 5.33
CA ARG A 343 -13.18 11.16 6.67
C ARG A 343 -12.42 9.88 7.00
N GLU A 344 -12.29 8.96 6.05
CA GLU A 344 -11.53 7.72 6.25
C GLU A 344 -10.04 8.02 6.45
N VAL A 345 -9.47 8.94 5.67
CA VAL A 345 -8.08 9.39 5.83
C VAL A 345 -7.87 10.05 7.19
N MET A 346 -8.78 10.94 7.62
CA MET A 346 -8.70 11.56 8.95
C MET A 346 -8.78 10.51 10.06
N ALA A 347 -9.72 9.56 9.98
CA ALA A 347 -9.85 8.49 10.98
C ALA A 347 -8.60 7.60 11.03
N TYR A 348 -7.99 7.30 9.88
CA TYR A 348 -6.73 6.56 9.81
C TYR A 348 -5.58 7.35 10.46
N LEU A 349 -5.47 8.65 10.15
CA LEU A 349 -4.42 9.50 10.71
C LEU A 349 -4.59 9.65 12.23
N ASP A 350 -5.81 9.80 12.73
CA ASP A 350 -6.12 9.88 14.16
C ASP A 350 -5.75 8.57 14.87
N ALA A 351 -6.16 7.42 14.32
CA ALA A 351 -5.79 6.11 14.86
C ALA A 351 -4.27 5.92 14.88
N LYS A 352 -3.59 6.31 13.79
CA LYS A 352 -2.13 6.22 13.70
C LYS A 352 -1.44 7.15 14.70
N SER A 353 -1.96 8.35 14.91
CA SER A 353 -1.46 9.28 15.92
C SER A 353 -1.59 8.69 17.31
N GLN A 354 -2.76 8.12 17.64
CA GLN A 354 -2.99 7.46 18.93
C GLN A 354 -2.05 6.27 19.16
N ASP A 355 -1.80 5.43 18.16
CA ASP A 355 -0.84 4.33 18.25
C ASP A 355 0.57 4.85 18.58
N MET A 356 1.00 5.92 17.91
CA MET A 356 2.31 6.53 18.15
C MET A 356 2.40 7.15 19.55
N ASP A 357 1.33 7.79 20.02
CA ASP A 357 1.25 8.34 21.38
C ASP A 357 1.31 7.24 22.44
N GLN A 358 0.66 6.09 22.22
CA GLN A 358 0.75 4.93 23.12
C GLN A 358 2.19 4.39 23.18
N VAL A 359 2.86 4.25 22.03
CA VAL A 359 4.26 3.81 21.96
C VAL A 359 5.17 4.80 22.69
N LEU A 360 4.96 6.11 22.51
CA LEU A 360 5.70 7.14 23.23
C LEU A 360 5.49 7.04 24.74
N GLN A 361 4.25 6.83 25.19
CA GLN A 361 3.95 6.64 26.62
C GLN A 361 4.68 5.42 27.19
N LEU A 362 4.72 4.30 26.46
CA LEU A 362 5.48 3.11 26.86
C LEU A 362 6.98 3.40 27.00
N TYR A 363 7.57 4.15 26.06
CA TYR A 363 8.98 4.55 26.18
C TYR A 363 9.22 5.51 27.34
N VAL A 364 8.26 6.37 27.66
CA VAL A 364 8.35 7.27 28.82
C VAL A 364 8.32 6.46 30.12
N THR A 365 7.42 5.49 30.26
CA THR A 365 7.35 4.64 31.47
C THR A 365 8.61 3.81 31.63
N GLN A 366 9.11 3.17 30.57
CA GLN A 366 10.36 2.40 30.62
C GLN A 366 11.55 3.29 31.00
N ASN A 367 11.65 4.50 30.46
CA ASN A 367 12.71 5.44 30.85
C ASN A 367 12.60 5.87 32.32
N GLN A 368 11.39 5.99 32.87
CA GLN A 368 11.20 6.26 34.29
C GLN A 368 11.65 5.08 35.15
N GLU A 369 11.30 3.85 34.77
CA GLU A 369 11.74 2.63 35.45
C GLU A 369 13.27 2.53 35.47
N TYR A 370 13.93 2.70 34.32
CA TYR A 370 15.39 2.69 34.25
C TYR A 370 16.04 3.81 35.09
N LYS A 371 15.42 4.99 35.17
CA LYS A 371 15.90 6.06 36.05
C LYS A 371 15.82 5.65 37.52
N TYR A 372 14.70 5.07 37.96
CA TYR A 372 14.56 4.58 39.33
C TYR A 372 15.55 3.46 39.65
N GLU A 373 15.78 2.53 38.72
CA GLU A 373 16.78 1.47 38.89
C GLU A 373 18.20 2.03 38.99
N LEU A 374 18.56 3.02 38.16
CA LEU A 374 19.84 3.72 38.23
C LEU A 374 20.04 4.44 39.55
N GLU A 375 19.02 5.16 40.04
CA GLU A 375 19.06 5.84 41.33
C GLU A 375 19.22 4.84 42.48
N ARG A 376 18.48 3.73 42.44
CA ARG A 376 18.61 2.65 43.43
C ARG A 376 20.02 2.06 43.43
N LEU A 377 20.59 1.79 42.26
CA LEU A 377 21.95 1.26 42.12
C LEU A 377 23.01 2.26 42.61
N ARG A 378 22.83 3.55 42.32
CA ARG A 378 23.69 4.63 42.84
C ARG A 378 23.68 4.66 44.36
N HIS A 379 22.50 4.67 44.98
CA HIS A 379 22.39 4.64 46.43
C HIS A 379 23.05 3.39 47.06
N GLN A 380 22.89 2.22 46.44
CA GLN A 380 23.58 1.01 46.91
C GLN A 380 25.10 1.11 46.76
N HIS A 381 25.59 1.67 45.66
CA HIS A 381 27.02 1.89 45.43
C HIS A 381 27.60 2.88 46.44
N ASP A 382 26.91 3.99 46.70
CA ASP A 382 27.33 5.02 47.65
C ASP A 382 27.39 4.45 49.07
N ALA A 383 26.37 3.68 49.47
CA ALA A 383 26.37 2.99 50.77
C ALA A 383 27.55 2.01 50.91
N LYS A 384 27.83 1.21 49.86
CA LYS A 384 28.99 0.30 49.87
C LYS A 384 30.31 1.05 49.92
N SER A 385 30.43 2.15 49.17
CA SER A 385 31.62 2.99 49.14
C SER A 385 31.89 3.59 50.53
N GLN A 386 30.84 4.07 51.20
CA GLN A 386 30.93 4.60 52.56
C GLN A 386 31.40 3.54 53.56
N VAL A 387 30.88 2.31 53.50
CA VAL A 387 31.33 1.21 54.37
C VAL A 387 32.81 0.90 54.15
N ILE A 388 33.27 0.89 52.88
CA ILE A 388 34.68 0.66 52.55
C ILE A 388 35.55 1.81 53.08
N GLU A 389 35.12 3.06 52.92
CA GLU A 389 35.82 4.22 53.46
C GLU A 389 35.95 4.16 54.99
N ASP A 390 34.87 3.82 55.69
CA ASP A 390 34.86 3.68 57.14
C ASP A 390 35.77 2.53 57.59
N MET A 391 35.73 1.38 56.91
CA MET A 391 36.64 0.26 57.17
C MET A 391 38.10 0.65 56.95
N MET A 392 38.42 1.38 55.87
CA MET A 392 39.77 1.88 55.63
C MET A 392 40.23 2.84 56.72
N ARG A 393 39.34 3.70 57.22
CA ARG A 393 39.66 4.61 58.35
C ARG A 393 39.97 3.84 59.61
N CYS A 394 39.14 2.83 59.96
CA CYS A 394 39.39 1.97 61.12
C CYS A 394 40.73 1.24 61.01
N LEU A 395 41.00 0.58 59.88
CA LEU A 395 42.27 -0.13 59.66
C LEU A 395 43.48 0.81 59.71
N THR A 396 43.34 2.05 59.23
CA THR A 396 44.41 3.06 59.30
C THR A 396 44.68 3.48 60.74
N ALA A 397 43.63 3.65 61.55
CA ALA A 397 43.74 3.95 62.97
C ALA A 397 44.37 2.79 63.75
N GLU A 398 43.88 1.56 63.56
CA GLU A 398 44.44 0.35 64.17
C GLU A 398 45.92 0.16 63.82
N LYS A 399 46.28 0.33 62.55
CA LYS A 399 47.68 0.30 62.12
C LYS A 399 48.52 1.34 62.86
N HIS A 400 48.00 2.56 63.01
CA HIS A 400 48.70 3.63 63.72
C HIS A 400 48.93 3.27 65.20
N ASP A 401 47.91 2.74 65.88
CA ASP A 401 47.99 2.34 67.29
C ASP A 401 48.98 1.19 67.49
N VAL A 402 48.97 0.18 66.61
CA VAL A 402 49.95 -0.92 66.63
C VAL A 402 51.36 -0.39 66.41
N GLU A 403 51.58 0.53 65.46
CA GLU A 403 52.88 1.15 65.24
C GLU A 403 53.35 1.96 66.47
N GLN A 404 52.44 2.67 67.14
CA GLN A 404 52.76 3.38 68.39
C GLN A 404 53.12 2.40 69.52
N GLN A 405 52.35 1.32 69.68
CA GLN A 405 52.60 0.29 70.68
C GLN A 405 53.95 -0.38 70.44
N ALA A 406 54.27 -0.73 69.19
CA ALA A 406 55.57 -1.31 68.81
C ALA A 406 56.74 -0.35 69.10
N LYS A 407 56.57 0.95 68.82
CA LYS A 407 57.57 1.98 69.19
C LYS A 407 57.72 2.10 70.71
N GLY A 408 56.62 1.99 71.47
CA GLY A 408 56.62 1.96 72.93
C GLY A 408 57.38 0.77 73.49
N GLN A 409 57.05 -0.44 73.04
CA GLN A 409 57.73 -1.69 73.42
C GLN A 409 59.22 -1.65 73.08
N LYS A 410 59.58 -1.17 71.88
CA LYS A 410 60.99 -0.97 71.49
C LYS A 410 61.74 -0.08 72.47
N LYS A 411 61.13 1.02 72.94
CA LYS A 411 61.76 1.91 73.93
C LYS A 411 62.01 1.20 75.27
N VAL A 412 61.04 0.39 75.73
CA VAL A 412 61.19 -0.39 76.98
C VAL A 412 62.32 -1.41 76.83
N LEU A 413 62.31 -2.22 75.77
CA LEU A 413 63.35 -3.21 75.50
C LEU A 413 64.74 -2.58 75.37
N VAL A 414 64.86 -1.41 74.74
CA VAL A 414 66.14 -0.68 74.65
C VAL A 414 66.63 -0.25 76.02
N LYS A 415 65.74 0.19 76.92
CA LYS A 415 66.11 0.53 78.31
C LYS A 415 66.57 -0.72 79.06
N GLU A 416 65.85 -1.82 78.94
CA GLU A 416 66.19 -3.09 79.59
C GLU A 416 67.51 -3.69 79.09
N ILE A 417 67.75 -3.68 77.77
CA ILE A 417 69.04 -4.09 77.20
C ILE A 417 70.17 -3.20 77.76
N ARG A 418 69.93 -1.90 77.92
CA ARG A 418 70.94 -0.99 78.48
C ARG A 418 71.21 -1.28 79.95
N THR A 419 70.19 -1.55 80.77
CA THR A 419 70.36 -1.92 82.18
C THR A 419 71.07 -3.25 82.33
N LEU A 420 70.66 -4.27 81.57
CA LEU A 420 71.30 -5.59 81.55
C LEU A 420 72.77 -5.50 81.12
N ARG A 421 73.10 -4.68 80.12
CA ARG A 421 74.50 -4.44 79.71
C ARG A 421 75.32 -3.78 80.82
N ALA A 422 74.74 -2.81 81.53
CA ALA A 422 75.40 -2.15 82.65
C ALA A 422 75.63 -3.12 83.81
N GLU A 423 74.63 -3.94 84.14
CA GLU A 423 74.73 -4.96 85.18
C GLU A 423 75.75 -6.05 84.83
N ASN A 424 75.74 -6.54 83.59
CA ASN A 424 76.72 -7.53 83.12
C ASN A 424 78.15 -6.96 83.17
N SER A 425 78.32 -5.67 82.82
CA SER A 425 79.61 -4.98 82.98
C SER A 425 80.06 -4.90 84.45
N ARG A 426 79.14 -4.58 85.37
CA ARG A 426 79.41 -4.56 86.82
C ARG A 426 79.82 -5.95 87.33
N LEU A 427 79.05 -6.99 87.01
CA LEU A 427 79.36 -8.37 87.38
C LEU A 427 80.70 -8.83 86.81
N HIS A 428 81.03 -8.41 85.58
CA HIS A 428 82.34 -8.68 84.99
C HIS A 428 83.49 -8.02 85.79
N MET A 429 83.31 -6.77 86.21
CA MET A 429 84.27 -6.07 87.07
C MET A 429 84.42 -6.78 88.43
N GLU A 430 83.32 -7.13 89.09
CA GLU A 430 83.34 -7.88 90.36
C GLU A 430 84.07 -9.23 90.21
N THR A 431 83.74 -9.99 89.16
CA THR A 431 84.39 -11.26 88.85
C THR A 431 85.89 -11.07 88.60
N SER A 432 86.29 -10.04 87.85
CA SER A 432 87.69 -9.72 87.61
C SER A 432 88.42 -9.34 88.91
N GLY A 433 87.75 -8.62 89.80
CA GLY A 433 88.25 -8.26 91.13
C GLY A 433 88.44 -9.48 92.02
N PHE A 434 87.45 -10.37 92.10
CA PHE A 434 87.56 -11.64 92.83
C PHE A 434 88.68 -12.52 92.27
N ARG A 435 88.84 -12.60 90.94
CA ARG A 435 89.96 -13.30 90.33
C ARG A 435 91.32 -12.69 90.70
N ALA A 436 91.42 -11.36 90.72
CA ALA A 436 92.64 -10.68 91.13
C ALA A 436 92.96 -10.90 92.61
N GLN A 437 91.96 -10.87 93.49
CA GLN A 437 92.10 -11.19 94.91
C GLN A 437 92.53 -12.65 95.11
N LEU A 438 91.88 -13.60 94.42
CA LEU A 438 92.27 -15.01 94.43
C LEU A 438 93.71 -15.20 93.93
N LYS A 439 94.12 -14.46 92.90
CA LYS A 439 95.50 -14.51 92.41
C LYS A 439 96.48 -14.04 93.48
N ARG A 440 96.22 -12.90 94.13
CA ARG A 440 97.04 -12.40 95.25
C ARG A 440 97.09 -13.35 96.44
N LEU A 441 95.96 -13.95 96.80
CA LEU A 441 95.90 -14.94 97.89
C LEU A 441 96.71 -16.20 97.56
N LYS A 442 96.66 -16.66 96.30
CA LYS A 442 97.51 -17.76 95.83
C LYS A 442 98.99 -17.39 95.86
N GLU A 443 99.34 -16.17 95.45
CA GLU A 443 100.71 -15.65 95.53
C GLU A 443 101.17 -15.57 97.00
N SER A 444 100.37 -15.02 97.91
CA SER A 444 100.71 -14.96 99.34
C SER A 444 100.77 -16.33 100.01
N LEU A 445 99.95 -17.28 99.58
CA LEU A 445 100.01 -18.66 100.07
C LEU A 445 101.30 -19.34 99.61
N ALA A 446 101.72 -19.10 98.36
CA ALA A 446 103.01 -19.58 97.86
C ALA A 446 104.21 -18.92 98.58
N ASP A 447 104.11 -17.64 98.94
CA ASP A 447 105.13 -16.95 99.75
C ASP A 447 105.22 -17.51 101.19
N LEU A 448 104.08 -17.89 101.77
CA LEU A 448 104.00 -18.58 103.07
C LEU A 448 104.58 -20.00 103.01
N ASP A 449 104.24 -20.77 101.97
CA ASP A 449 104.83 -22.09 101.72
C ASP A 449 106.35 -21.98 101.52
N ALA A 450 106.86 -20.88 100.94
CA ALA A 450 108.29 -20.63 100.82
C ALA A 450 108.96 -20.26 102.16
N LEU A 451 108.25 -19.59 103.08
CA LEU A 451 108.71 -19.29 104.44
C LEU A 451 108.73 -20.51 105.36
N ASP A 452 107.82 -21.46 105.16
CA ASP A 452 107.76 -22.73 105.91
C ASP A 452 108.85 -23.75 105.48
N ILE A 453 109.52 -23.50 104.35
CA ILE A 453 110.67 -24.30 103.87
C ILE A 453 112.01 -23.77 104.43
N ASP A 454 112.06 -22.52 104.91
CA ASP A 454 113.26 -21.86 105.46
C ASP A 454 113.27 -21.80 107.02
N SER A 455 112.34 -22.49 107.69
CA SER A 455 112.33 -22.72 109.16
C SER A 455 112.56 -24.19 109.49
#